data_AF-A0AAJ2YLK2-F1
#
_entry.id   AF-A0AAJ2YLK2-F1
#
_cell.length_a   1.000
_cell.length_b   1.000
_cell.length_c   1.000
_cell.angle_alpha   90.00
_cell.angle_beta   90.00
_cell.angle_gamma   90.00
#
_symmetry.space_group_name_H-M   'P 1'
#
loop_
_entity.id
_entity.type
_entity.pdbx_description
1 polymer ?
#
loop_
_entity_poly.entity_id
_entity_poly.type
_entity_poly.pdbx_seq_one_letter_code
_entity_poly.pdbx_strand_id
1 'polypeptide(L)'
;MLGPLPVLRSPLGLAHAVTALLAFMILADVLCFGAAAYMRSVMGDVASGAGVDLGTADRADWAMVATSGMYLLGLLGTATLFIIWFHRVRHNAEVFAPDVQRRTPGWAIGGWFVPFANLVIPRGIAMDVLRASQPDPYASEVRHQGLLNAWWGMWIASNLFGRFTSDQYDEANDPQAIHDAAGWLMAGSVLDIASAVLALLFVRRLTAAQNDKALGRQQPLQQPAPPYPPASGPVPGA
;
A
#
# COMPACT_ATOMS: atom_id res chain seq x y z
N MET A 1 -20.69 16.60 -24.90
CA MET A 1 -21.23 15.27 -24.57
C MET A 1 -20.94 15.01 -23.11
N LEU A 2 -21.97 15.03 -22.24
CA LEU A 2 -21.82 14.62 -20.85
C LEU A 2 -21.66 13.10 -20.85
N GLY A 3 -20.49 12.59 -20.46
CA GLY A 3 -20.29 11.16 -20.24
C GLY A 3 -21.22 10.63 -19.16
N PRO A 4 -21.40 9.30 -19.05
CA PRO A 4 -22.20 8.71 -17.99
C PRO A 4 -21.69 9.17 -16.62
N LEU A 5 -22.61 9.56 -15.74
CA LEU A 5 -22.29 10.00 -14.38
C LEU A 5 -21.55 8.88 -13.63
N PRO A 6 -20.53 9.21 -12.82
CA PRO A 6 -19.79 8.20 -12.07
C PRO A 6 -20.72 7.48 -11.08
N VAL A 7 -20.65 6.15 -11.06
CA VAL A 7 -21.51 5.29 -10.22
C VAL A 7 -20.66 4.64 -9.13
N LEU A 8 -21.14 4.69 -7.88
CA LEU A 8 -20.49 4.02 -6.75
C LEU A 8 -20.41 2.50 -6.96
N ARG A 9 -19.24 1.93 -6.73
CA ARG A 9 -19.01 0.48 -6.80
C ARG A 9 -18.41 0.00 -5.50
N SER A 10 -18.96 -1.09 -4.94
CA SER A 10 -18.42 -1.68 -3.71
C SER A 10 -16.93 -2.03 -3.87
N PRO A 11 -16.03 -1.51 -3.01
CA PRO A 11 -14.62 -1.87 -3.01
C PRO A 11 -14.29 -3.06 -2.11
N LEU A 12 -15.26 -3.58 -1.34
CA LEU A 12 -15.02 -4.52 -0.24
C LEU A 12 -14.38 -5.84 -0.70
N GLY A 13 -14.89 -6.47 -1.77
CA GLY A 13 -14.33 -7.73 -2.27
C GLY A 13 -12.86 -7.61 -2.70
N LEU A 14 -12.52 -6.52 -3.40
CA LEU A 14 -11.15 -6.22 -3.80
C LEU A 14 -10.28 -5.90 -2.58
N ALA A 15 -10.79 -5.14 -1.61
CA ALA A 15 -10.05 -4.82 -0.40
C ALA A 15 -9.72 -6.08 0.43
N HIS A 16 -10.64 -7.04 0.54
CA HIS A 16 -10.38 -8.33 1.19
C HIS A 16 -9.33 -9.13 0.44
N ALA A 17 -9.42 -9.21 -0.90
CA ALA A 17 -8.43 -9.90 -1.71
C ALA A 17 -7.04 -9.28 -1.59
N VAL A 18 -6.93 -7.95 -1.67
CA VAL A 18 -5.67 -7.21 -1.46
C VAL A 18 -5.15 -7.41 -0.04
N THR A 19 -6.01 -7.39 0.97
CA THR A 19 -5.61 -7.65 2.37
C THR A 19 -5.05 -9.06 2.55
N ALA A 20 -5.69 -10.07 1.94
CA ALA A 20 -5.22 -11.46 1.99
C ALA A 20 -3.87 -11.62 1.27
N LEU A 21 -3.70 -10.97 0.12
CA LEU A 21 -2.43 -10.98 -0.62
C LEU A 21 -1.32 -10.23 0.13
N LEU A 22 -1.61 -9.11 0.77
CA LEU A 22 -0.63 -8.41 1.62
C LEU A 22 -0.23 -9.25 2.85
N ALA A 23 -1.18 -9.98 3.44
CA ALA A 23 -0.87 -10.94 4.51
C ALA A 23 0.00 -12.10 4.02
N PHE A 24 -0.27 -12.59 2.80
CA PHE A 24 0.58 -13.57 2.13
C PHE A 24 1.98 -13.03 1.86
N MET A 25 2.11 -11.78 1.41
CA MET A 25 3.42 -11.13 1.20
C MET A 25 4.20 -11.05 2.51
N ILE A 26 3.57 -10.64 3.61
CA ILE A 26 4.20 -10.64 4.94
C ILE A 26 4.73 -12.04 5.31
N LEU A 27 3.95 -13.09 5.05
CA LEU A 27 4.40 -14.47 5.28
C LEU A 27 5.59 -14.83 4.36
N ALA A 28 5.54 -14.44 3.08
CA ALA A 28 6.62 -14.67 2.14
C ALA A 28 7.91 -13.98 2.58
N ASP A 29 7.82 -12.74 3.09
CA ASP A 29 8.96 -11.98 3.61
C ASP A 29 9.54 -12.62 4.87
N VAL A 30 8.70 -13.14 5.77
CA VAL A 30 9.16 -13.89 6.96
C VAL A 30 9.89 -15.17 6.55
N LEU A 31 9.38 -15.89 5.54
CA LEU A 31 10.04 -17.08 5.02
C LEU A 31 11.35 -16.73 4.31
N CYS A 32 11.38 -15.64 3.55
CA CYS A 32 12.60 -15.11 2.92
C CYS A 32 13.66 -14.74 3.97
N PHE A 33 13.26 -14.07 5.06
CA PHE A 33 14.15 -13.77 6.18
C PHE A 33 14.76 -15.05 6.77
N GLY A 34 13.95 -16.10 6.96
CA GLY A 34 14.42 -17.40 7.46
C GLY A 34 15.39 -18.08 6.50
N ALA A 35 15.08 -18.06 5.19
CA ALA A 35 15.96 -18.61 4.16
C ALA A 35 17.29 -17.85 4.09
N ALA A 36 17.26 -16.52 4.15
CA ALA A 36 18.44 -15.68 4.17
C ALA A 36 19.28 -15.89 5.44
N ALA A 37 18.66 -16.03 6.61
CA ALA A 37 19.36 -16.36 7.85
C ALA A 37 20.05 -17.74 7.77
N TYR A 38 19.38 -18.73 7.16
CA TYR A 38 19.96 -20.05 6.94
C TYR A 38 21.14 -19.99 5.95
N MET A 39 20.96 -19.32 4.81
CA MET A 39 22.03 -19.09 3.84
C MET A 39 23.24 -18.40 4.48
N ARG A 40 23.00 -17.37 5.28
CA ARG A 40 24.03 -16.66 6.03
C ARG A 40 24.79 -17.61 6.96
N SER A 41 24.11 -18.47 7.73
CA SER A 41 24.80 -19.44 8.59
C SER A 41 25.69 -20.41 7.80
N VAL A 42 25.18 -20.95 6.69
CA VAL A 42 25.92 -21.90 5.85
C VAL A 42 27.16 -21.24 5.25
N MET A 43 27.03 -20.03 4.72
CA MET A 43 28.15 -19.31 4.13
C MET A 43 29.17 -18.82 5.17
N GLY A 44 28.74 -18.56 6.40
CA GLY A 44 29.63 -18.29 7.53
C GLY A 44 30.51 -19.50 7.87
N ASP A 45 29.91 -20.70 7.89
CA ASP A 45 30.65 -21.95 8.10
C ASP A 45 31.67 -22.18 6.97
N VAL A 46 31.25 -22.04 5.71
CA VAL A 46 32.15 -22.16 4.54
C VAL A 46 33.30 -21.15 4.61
N ALA A 47 33.00 -19.87 4.90
CA ALA A 47 34.01 -18.81 5.00
C ALA A 47 35.02 -19.05 6.15
N SER A 48 34.58 -19.69 7.24
CA SER A 48 35.45 -20.07 8.36
C SER A 48 36.33 -21.30 8.07
N GLY A 49 36.15 -21.94 6.91
CA GLY A 49 36.83 -23.18 6.54
C GLY A 49 36.22 -24.43 7.18
N ALA A 50 35.03 -24.33 7.79
CA ALA A 50 34.30 -25.48 8.27
C ALA A 50 33.80 -26.31 7.08
N GLY A 51 33.85 -27.64 7.22
CA GLY A 51 33.33 -28.54 6.19
C GLY A 51 31.81 -28.49 6.14
N VAL A 52 31.24 -28.00 5.04
CA VAL A 52 29.81 -28.04 4.74
C VAL A 52 29.53 -29.12 3.71
N ASP A 53 28.57 -30.00 3.98
CA ASP A 53 28.15 -31.01 3.01
C ASP A 53 27.29 -30.38 1.90
N LEU A 54 27.37 -30.94 0.69
CA LEU A 54 26.65 -30.44 -0.48
C LEU A 54 25.12 -30.41 -0.27
N GLY A 55 24.55 -31.36 0.47
CA GLY A 55 23.11 -31.39 0.73
C GLY A 55 22.64 -30.26 1.65
N THR A 56 23.49 -29.75 2.53
CA THR A 56 23.22 -28.55 3.34
C THR A 56 23.28 -27.28 2.50
N ALA A 57 24.28 -27.15 1.63
CA ALA A 57 24.36 -26.04 0.68
C ALA A 57 23.16 -26.02 -0.27
N ASP A 58 22.83 -27.17 -0.89
CA ASP A 58 21.70 -27.31 -1.82
C ASP A 58 20.36 -26.94 -1.17
N ARG A 59 20.15 -27.29 0.10
CA ARG A 59 18.93 -26.93 0.83
C ARG A 59 18.83 -25.42 1.08
N ALA A 60 19.94 -24.75 1.37
CA ALA A 60 19.96 -23.31 1.54
C ALA A 60 19.63 -22.60 0.21
N ASP A 61 20.24 -23.05 -0.89
CA ASP A 61 19.96 -22.53 -2.23
C ASP A 61 18.50 -22.74 -2.63
N TRP A 62 17.96 -23.95 -2.44
CA TRP A 62 16.56 -24.24 -2.73
C TRP A 62 15.59 -23.39 -1.90
N ALA A 63 15.90 -23.13 -0.62
CA ALA A 63 15.09 -22.26 0.23
C ALA A 63 15.08 -20.81 -0.30
N MET A 64 16.22 -20.31 -0.77
CA MET A 64 16.31 -18.99 -1.41
C MET A 64 15.47 -18.95 -2.69
N VAL A 65 15.67 -19.90 -3.60
CA VAL A 65 14.92 -19.95 -4.88
C VAL A 65 13.40 -20.06 -4.64
N ALA A 66 12.97 -20.92 -3.71
CA ALA A 66 11.57 -21.11 -3.40
C ALA A 66 10.91 -19.85 -2.83
N THR A 67 11.59 -19.16 -1.91
CA THR A 67 11.06 -17.92 -1.31
C THR A 67 11.02 -16.77 -2.31
N SER A 68 12.04 -16.63 -3.17
CA SER A 68 12.03 -15.66 -4.27
C SER A 68 10.90 -15.91 -5.27
N GLY A 69 10.68 -17.16 -5.68
CA GLY A 69 9.58 -17.52 -6.58
C GLY A 69 8.19 -17.24 -5.97
N MET A 70 8.01 -17.58 -4.69
CA MET A 70 6.78 -17.28 -3.95
C MET A 70 6.54 -15.76 -3.85
N TYR A 71 7.58 -14.98 -3.53
CA TYR A 71 7.51 -13.53 -3.47
C TYR A 71 7.11 -12.92 -4.82
N LEU A 72 7.74 -13.35 -5.92
CA LEU A 72 7.44 -12.82 -7.25
C LEU A 72 5.98 -13.06 -7.67
N LEU A 73 5.47 -14.27 -7.46
CA LEU A 73 4.07 -14.61 -7.76
C LEU A 73 3.10 -13.80 -6.88
N GLY A 74 3.41 -13.69 -5.59
CA GLY A 74 2.66 -12.87 -4.64
C GLY A 74 2.64 -11.40 -5.04
N LEU A 75 3.78 -10.86 -5.44
CA LEU A 75 3.94 -9.47 -5.84
C LEU A 75 3.10 -9.14 -7.08
N LEU A 76 3.14 -9.99 -8.11
CA LEU A 76 2.34 -9.78 -9.32
C LEU A 76 0.84 -9.79 -9.03
N GLY A 77 0.37 -10.74 -8.22
CA GLY A 77 -1.01 -10.80 -7.77
C GLY A 77 -1.40 -9.57 -6.95
N THR A 78 -0.56 -9.20 -5.97
CA THR A 78 -0.77 -8.06 -5.07
C THR A 78 -0.82 -6.77 -5.86
N ALA A 79 0.16 -6.49 -6.71
CA ALA A 79 0.21 -5.29 -7.54
C ALA A 79 -1.02 -5.17 -8.43
N THR A 80 -1.42 -6.26 -9.09
CA THR A 80 -2.59 -6.26 -9.98
C THR A 80 -3.87 -5.94 -9.22
N LEU A 81 -4.16 -6.66 -8.13
CA LEU A 81 -5.39 -6.41 -7.37
C LEU A 81 -5.35 -5.08 -6.61
N PHE A 82 -4.18 -4.66 -6.15
CA PHE A 82 -3.98 -3.35 -5.52
C PHE A 82 -4.30 -2.22 -6.50
N ILE A 83 -3.81 -2.28 -7.73
CA ILE A 83 -4.09 -1.26 -8.76
C ILE A 83 -5.59 -1.25 -9.12
N ILE A 84 -6.22 -2.42 -9.25
CA ILE A 84 -7.67 -2.51 -9.53
C ILE A 84 -8.50 -1.93 -8.38
N TRP A 85 -8.13 -2.27 -7.14
CA TRP A 85 -8.73 -1.69 -5.93
C TRP A 85 -8.52 -0.17 -5.87
N PHE A 86 -7.29 0.29 -6.13
CA PHE A 86 -6.90 1.69 -6.08
C PHE A 86 -7.66 2.54 -7.12
N HIS A 87 -7.77 2.03 -8.35
CA HIS A 87 -8.59 2.64 -9.40
C HIS A 87 -10.07 2.71 -8.98
N ARG A 88 -10.60 1.67 -8.33
CA ARG A 88 -12.00 1.65 -7.86
C ARG A 88 -12.25 2.67 -6.76
N VAL A 89 -11.40 2.72 -5.73
CA VAL A 89 -11.57 3.71 -4.65
C VAL A 89 -11.37 5.14 -5.16
N ARG A 90 -10.51 5.35 -6.16
CA ARG A 90 -10.42 6.63 -6.86
C ARG A 90 -11.71 6.97 -7.60
N HIS A 91 -12.33 6.04 -8.33
CA HIS A 91 -13.59 6.32 -9.01
C HIS A 91 -14.72 6.66 -8.03
N ASN A 92 -14.81 5.93 -6.91
CA ASN A 92 -15.78 6.24 -5.84
C ASN A 92 -15.57 7.64 -5.23
N ALA A 93 -14.31 8.06 -5.05
CA ALA A 93 -13.99 9.38 -4.55
C ALA A 93 -14.51 10.53 -5.43
N GLU A 94 -14.64 10.30 -6.74
CA GLU A 94 -15.23 11.27 -7.68
C GLU A 94 -16.72 11.48 -7.44
N VAL A 95 -17.43 10.44 -6.97
CA VAL A 95 -18.84 10.56 -6.59
C VAL A 95 -18.99 11.36 -5.29
N PHE A 96 -18.03 11.21 -4.37
CA PHE A 96 -18.09 11.88 -3.07
C PHE A 96 -17.71 13.37 -3.12
N ALA A 97 -16.68 13.73 -3.90
CA ALA A 97 -16.18 15.09 -4.03
C ALA A 97 -15.36 15.22 -5.34
N PRO A 98 -16.02 15.47 -6.49
CA PRO A 98 -15.36 15.47 -7.80
C PRO A 98 -14.34 16.60 -7.95
N ASP A 99 -14.63 17.75 -7.36
CA ASP A 99 -13.80 18.96 -7.36
C ASP A 99 -12.49 18.83 -6.56
N VAL A 100 -12.43 17.87 -5.63
CA VAL A 100 -11.20 17.56 -4.88
C VAL A 100 -10.22 16.72 -5.71
N GLN A 101 -10.67 16.05 -6.77
CA GLN A 101 -9.85 15.13 -7.54
C GLN A 101 -9.02 15.84 -8.61
N ARG A 102 -7.69 15.90 -8.45
CA ARG A 102 -6.81 16.68 -9.35
C ARG A 102 -6.48 16.00 -10.67
N ARG A 103 -6.68 14.68 -10.75
CA ARG A 103 -6.29 13.85 -11.89
C ARG A 103 -7.44 12.97 -12.32
N THR A 104 -7.50 12.66 -13.62
CA THR A 104 -8.48 11.72 -14.17
C THR A 104 -8.28 10.30 -13.62
N PRO A 105 -9.33 9.45 -13.56
CA PRO A 105 -9.23 8.08 -13.04
C PRO A 105 -8.15 7.22 -13.70
N GLY A 106 -7.88 7.42 -15.01
CA GLY A 106 -6.85 6.66 -15.72
C GLY A 106 -5.45 6.75 -15.11
N TRP A 107 -5.12 7.87 -14.46
CA TRP A 107 -3.85 8.02 -13.74
C TRP A 107 -3.74 7.13 -12.50
N ALA A 108 -4.85 6.63 -11.95
CA ALA A 108 -4.80 5.65 -10.86
C ALA A 108 -4.27 4.28 -11.32
N ILE A 109 -4.23 4.03 -12.63
CA ILE A 109 -3.58 2.85 -13.23
C ILE A 109 -2.24 3.28 -13.82
N GLY A 110 -2.24 4.20 -14.79
CA GLY A 110 -1.04 4.59 -15.54
C GLY A 110 0.07 5.19 -14.66
N GLY A 111 -0.29 5.84 -13.55
CA GLY A 111 0.67 6.41 -12.62
C GLY A 111 1.65 5.39 -12.05
N TRP A 112 1.29 4.11 -11.95
CA TRP A 112 2.16 3.05 -11.43
C TRP A 112 3.22 2.57 -12.42
N PHE A 113 3.01 2.76 -13.72
CA PHE A 113 3.85 2.20 -14.78
C PHE A 113 4.81 3.23 -15.39
N VAL A 114 4.62 4.51 -15.12
CA VAL A 114 5.50 5.57 -15.63
C VAL A 114 6.62 5.83 -14.60
N PRO A 115 7.91 5.64 -14.97
CA PRO A 115 9.04 5.92 -14.09
C PRO A 115 8.99 7.35 -13.52
N PHE A 116 9.41 7.52 -12.27
CA PHE A 116 9.32 8.74 -11.45
C PHE A 116 7.89 9.19 -11.12
N ALA A 117 6.97 9.11 -12.08
CA ALA A 117 5.56 9.36 -11.85
C ALA A 117 4.98 8.37 -10.82
N ASN A 118 5.45 7.11 -10.82
CA ASN A 118 5.08 6.09 -9.85
C ASN A 118 5.40 6.46 -8.39
N LEU A 119 6.33 7.38 -8.16
CA LEU A 119 6.68 7.84 -6.80
C LEU A 119 5.78 8.98 -6.32
N VAL A 120 5.20 9.77 -7.23
CA VAL A 120 4.52 11.03 -6.90
C VAL A 120 3.02 10.98 -7.20
N ILE A 121 2.64 10.46 -8.37
CA ILE A 121 1.26 10.49 -8.86
C ILE A 121 0.35 9.63 -7.99
N PRO A 122 0.63 8.34 -7.73
CA PRO A 122 -0.30 7.53 -6.95
C PRO A 122 -0.41 8.02 -5.50
N ARG A 123 0.66 8.55 -4.89
CA ARG A 123 0.57 9.22 -3.59
C ARG A 123 -0.40 10.40 -3.62
N GLY A 124 -0.29 11.26 -4.64
CA GLY A 124 -1.18 12.40 -4.82
C GLY A 124 -2.64 11.97 -4.98
N ILE A 125 -2.89 10.93 -5.78
CA ILE A 125 -4.22 10.33 -5.93
C ILE A 125 -4.73 9.77 -4.61
N ALA A 126 -3.90 9.06 -3.85
CA ALA A 126 -4.26 8.52 -2.54
C ALA A 126 -4.64 9.63 -1.54
N MET A 127 -3.93 10.77 -1.56
CA MET A 127 -4.26 11.95 -0.77
C MET A 127 -5.63 12.55 -1.15
N ASP A 128 -5.90 12.73 -2.45
CA ASP A 128 -7.18 13.26 -2.94
C ASP A 128 -8.34 12.31 -2.60
N VAL A 129 -8.09 11.00 -2.66
CA VAL A 129 -9.06 9.96 -2.28
C VAL A 129 -9.32 9.95 -0.77
N LEU A 130 -8.28 10.06 0.07
CA LEU A 130 -8.45 10.20 1.52
C LEU A 130 -9.31 11.42 1.87
N ARG A 131 -9.00 12.57 1.26
CA ARG A 131 -9.76 13.81 1.46
C ARG A 131 -11.22 13.64 1.06
N ALA A 132 -11.51 13.08 -0.11
CA ALA A 132 -12.89 12.83 -0.53
C ALA A 132 -13.62 11.78 0.34
N SER A 133 -12.90 10.88 1.00
CA SER A 133 -13.46 9.80 1.81
C SER A 133 -13.76 10.19 3.26
N GLN A 134 -13.38 11.39 3.70
CA GLN A 134 -13.67 11.88 5.05
C GLN A 134 -15.05 12.56 5.13
N PRO A 135 -15.63 12.76 6.34
CA PRO A 135 -16.96 13.35 6.50
C PRO A 135 -17.10 14.71 5.80
N ASP A 136 -16.12 15.59 6.00
CA ASP A 136 -16.01 16.89 5.33
C ASP A 136 -14.80 16.90 4.37
N PRO A 137 -15.02 16.78 3.04
CA PRO A 137 -13.96 16.84 2.04
C PRO A 137 -13.19 18.17 1.99
N TYR A 138 -13.74 19.25 2.55
CA TYR A 138 -13.18 20.60 2.47
C TYR A 138 -12.42 21.01 3.73
N ALA A 139 -12.36 20.13 4.73
CA ALA A 139 -11.56 20.35 5.93
C ALA A 139 -10.07 20.58 5.59
N SER A 140 -9.42 21.45 6.36
CA SER A 140 -8.01 21.79 6.21
C SER A 140 -7.09 20.58 6.40
N GLU A 141 -7.46 19.69 7.32
CA GLU A 141 -6.74 18.44 7.61
C GLU A 141 -7.31 17.26 6.84
N VAL A 142 -6.41 16.35 6.44
CA VAL A 142 -6.77 15.09 5.78
C VAL A 142 -6.57 13.94 6.77
N ARG A 143 -7.67 13.29 7.17
CA ARG A 143 -7.63 12.15 8.09
C ARG A 143 -6.78 11.03 7.50
N HIS A 144 -5.96 10.39 8.34
CA HIS A 144 -5.09 9.27 7.97
C HIS A 144 -3.94 9.61 7.00
N GLN A 145 -3.67 10.89 6.75
CA GLN A 145 -2.50 11.33 5.98
C GLN A 145 -1.17 10.80 6.55
N GLY A 146 -1.03 10.73 7.89
CA GLY A 146 0.16 10.18 8.53
C GLY A 146 0.41 8.70 8.18
N LEU A 147 -0.64 7.89 8.13
CA LEU A 147 -0.55 6.48 7.73
C LEU A 147 -0.15 6.34 6.25
N LEU A 148 -0.74 7.16 5.37
CA LEU A 148 -0.33 7.19 3.96
C LEU A 148 1.14 7.59 3.81
N ASN A 149 1.60 8.63 4.52
CA ASN A 149 2.99 9.07 4.48
C ASN A 149 3.95 7.99 5.01
N ALA A 150 3.61 7.33 6.11
CA ALA A 150 4.42 6.26 6.69
C ALA A 150 4.53 5.07 5.73
N TRP A 151 3.39 4.59 5.21
CA TRP A 151 3.37 3.51 4.22
C TRP A 151 4.17 3.89 2.97
N TRP A 152 3.92 5.06 2.40
CA TRP A 152 4.56 5.48 1.16
C TRP A 152 6.07 5.67 1.31
N GLY A 153 6.50 6.29 2.42
CA GLY A 153 7.91 6.45 2.74
C GLY A 153 8.61 5.11 2.95
N MET A 154 7.97 4.19 3.68
CA MET A 154 8.49 2.83 3.89
C MET A 154 8.59 2.05 2.58
N TRP A 155 7.58 2.14 1.70
CA TRP A 155 7.61 1.49 0.39
C TRP A 155 8.73 2.03 -0.50
N ILE A 156 8.96 3.35 -0.53
CA ILE A 156 10.10 3.92 -1.25
C ILE A 156 11.41 3.42 -0.65
N ALA A 157 11.56 3.45 0.68
CA ALA A 157 12.76 2.98 1.35
C ALA A 157 13.04 1.51 1.05
N SER A 158 12.02 0.64 1.09
CA SER A 158 12.19 -0.78 0.79
C SER A 158 12.55 -1.03 -0.67
N ASN A 159 11.98 -0.28 -1.62
CA ASN A 159 12.35 -0.38 -3.04
C ASN A 159 13.78 0.11 -3.32
N LEU A 160 14.23 1.19 -2.68
CA LEU A 160 15.61 1.67 -2.82
C LEU A 160 16.60 0.69 -2.19
N PHE A 161 16.25 0.16 -1.02
CA PHE A 161 17.05 -0.85 -0.35
C PHE A 161 17.14 -2.13 -1.18
N GLY A 162 16.01 -2.61 -1.73
CA GLY A 162 15.98 -3.79 -2.60
C GLY A 162 16.86 -3.66 -3.84
N ARG A 163 16.91 -2.47 -4.47
CA ARG A 163 17.85 -2.20 -5.57
C ARG A 163 19.30 -2.29 -5.11
N PHE A 164 19.64 -1.61 -4.02
CA PHE A 164 20.97 -1.66 -3.43
C PHE A 164 21.40 -3.09 -3.10
N THR A 165 20.52 -3.90 -2.52
CA THR A 165 20.83 -5.30 -2.20
C THR A 165 20.96 -6.19 -3.42
N SER A 166 20.20 -5.93 -4.49
CA SER A 166 20.32 -6.70 -5.74
C SER A 166 21.68 -6.47 -6.38
N ASP A 167 22.12 -5.22 -6.46
CA ASP A 167 23.44 -4.88 -7.02
C ASP A 167 24.57 -5.56 -6.22
N GLN A 168 24.48 -5.54 -4.88
CA GLN A 168 25.45 -6.22 -4.01
C GLN A 168 25.43 -7.75 -4.13
N TYR A 169 24.25 -8.35 -4.34
CA TYR A 169 24.11 -9.80 -4.48
C TYR A 169 24.67 -10.28 -5.82
N ASP A 170 24.44 -9.53 -6.90
CA ASP A 170 24.96 -9.85 -8.24
C ASP A 170 26.50 -9.76 -8.32
N GLU A 171 27.12 -8.92 -7.49
CA GLU A 171 28.58 -8.81 -7.36
C GLU A 171 29.21 -9.85 -6.42
N ALA A 172 28.41 -10.57 -5.63
CA ALA A 172 28.91 -11.52 -4.62
C ALA A 172 29.42 -12.81 -5.26
N ASN A 173 30.75 -12.98 -5.30
CA ASN A 173 31.42 -14.12 -5.95
C ASN A 173 32.21 -15.03 -4.99
N ASP A 174 32.24 -14.70 -3.69
CA ASP A 174 32.92 -15.49 -2.67
C ASP A 174 32.00 -15.76 -1.46
N PRO A 175 32.31 -16.78 -0.63
CA PRO A 175 31.45 -17.15 0.51
C PRO A 175 31.22 -16.00 1.50
N GLN A 176 32.21 -15.13 1.72
CA GLN A 176 32.07 -13.99 2.62
C GLN A 176 31.12 -12.94 2.05
N ALA A 177 31.23 -12.66 0.75
CA ALA A 177 30.31 -11.77 0.05
C ALA A 177 28.87 -12.31 0.06
N ILE A 178 28.66 -13.60 -0.16
CA ILE A 178 27.32 -14.23 -0.09
C ILE A 178 26.78 -14.18 1.34
N HIS A 179 27.62 -14.47 2.34
CA HIS A 179 27.26 -14.32 3.75
C HIS A 179 26.73 -12.91 4.01
N ASP A 180 27.48 -11.87 3.62
CA ASP A 180 27.11 -10.46 3.82
C ASP A 180 25.87 -10.05 3.03
N ALA A 181 25.74 -10.49 1.78
CA ALA A 181 24.54 -10.30 0.98
C ALA A 181 23.28 -10.91 1.63
N ALA A 182 23.39 -12.11 2.22
CA ALA A 182 22.29 -12.72 2.96
C ALA A 182 21.90 -11.91 4.21
N GLY A 183 22.87 -11.25 4.87
CA GLY A 183 22.59 -10.30 5.95
C GLY A 183 21.80 -9.07 5.48
N TRP A 184 22.13 -8.53 4.30
CA TRP A 184 21.37 -7.45 3.70
C TRP A 184 19.96 -7.87 3.32
N LEU A 185 19.77 -9.07 2.77
CA LEU A 185 18.45 -9.61 2.45
C LEU A 185 17.55 -9.70 3.70
N MET A 186 18.09 -10.13 4.85
CA MET A 186 17.36 -10.14 6.11
C MET A 186 16.87 -8.73 6.51
N ALA A 187 17.73 -7.71 6.39
CA ALA A 187 17.33 -6.33 6.65
C ALA A 187 16.26 -5.84 5.67
N GLY A 188 16.35 -6.24 4.41
CA GLY A 188 15.35 -5.97 3.36
C GLY A 188 14.00 -6.57 3.69
N SER A 189 13.95 -7.83 4.12
CA SER A 189 12.71 -8.49 4.53
C SER A 189 12.01 -7.75 5.67
N VAL A 190 12.75 -7.18 6.62
CA VAL A 190 12.15 -6.39 7.71
C VAL A 190 11.49 -5.11 7.19
N LEU A 191 12.13 -4.42 6.23
CA LEU A 191 11.57 -3.23 5.59
C LEU A 191 10.32 -3.57 4.77
N ASP A 192 10.35 -4.67 4.03
CA ASP A 192 9.22 -5.14 3.23
C ASP A 192 8.03 -5.55 4.11
N ILE A 193 8.26 -6.26 5.21
CA ILE A 193 7.21 -6.58 6.21
C ILE A 193 6.59 -5.30 6.76
N ALA A 194 7.41 -4.32 7.17
CA ALA A 194 6.91 -3.06 7.70
C ALA A 194 6.08 -2.30 6.64
N SER A 195 6.56 -2.27 5.40
CA SER A 195 5.87 -1.68 4.26
C SER A 195 4.52 -2.35 4.00
N ALA A 196 4.48 -3.68 3.94
CA ALA A 196 3.28 -4.48 3.69
C ALA A 196 2.24 -4.33 4.82
N VAL A 197 2.66 -4.28 6.09
CA VAL A 197 1.78 -4.01 7.23
C VAL A 197 1.14 -2.62 7.10
N LEU A 198 1.93 -1.59 6.80
CA LEU A 198 1.42 -0.23 6.63
C LEU A 198 0.47 -0.13 5.42
N ALA A 199 0.78 -0.83 4.32
CA ALA A 199 -0.09 -0.94 3.15
C ALA A 199 -1.43 -1.57 3.51
N LEU A 200 -1.39 -2.67 4.27
CA LEU A 200 -2.58 -3.40 4.71
C LEU A 200 -3.47 -2.52 5.58
N LEU A 201 -2.88 -1.81 6.55
CA LEU A 201 -3.60 -0.86 7.38
C LEU A 201 -4.22 0.26 6.54
N PHE A 202 -3.49 0.80 5.57
CA PHE A 202 -3.99 1.83 4.66
C PHE A 202 -5.19 1.33 3.83
N VAL A 203 -5.10 0.16 3.22
CA VAL A 203 -6.18 -0.46 2.43
C VAL A 203 -7.43 -0.64 3.28
N ARG A 204 -7.29 -1.24 4.47
CA ARG A 204 -8.42 -1.47 5.38
C ARG A 204 -9.05 -0.15 5.83
N ARG A 205 -8.23 0.83 6.21
CA ARG A 205 -8.70 2.11 6.74
C ARG A 205 -9.41 2.94 5.68
N LEU A 206 -8.84 3.04 4.48
CA LEU A 206 -9.45 3.78 3.38
C LEU A 206 -10.75 3.13 2.91
N THR A 207 -10.75 1.79 2.79
CA THR A 207 -11.96 1.04 2.40
C THR A 207 -13.08 1.23 3.42
N ALA A 208 -12.78 1.15 4.72
CA ALA A 208 -13.76 1.40 5.77
C ALA A 208 -14.32 2.83 5.70
N ALA A 209 -13.46 3.83 5.51
CA ALA A 209 -13.89 5.23 5.38
C ALA A 209 -14.85 5.43 4.19
N GLN A 210 -14.54 4.87 3.02
CA GLN A 210 -15.44 4.94 1.86
C GLN A 210 -16.76 4.21 2.08
N ASN A 211 -16.72 3.04 2.73
CA ASN A 211 -17.91 2.26 3.02
C ASN A 211 -18.84 2.99 4.02
N ASP A 212 -18.28 3.57 5.08
CA ASP A 212 -19.07 4.32 6.06
C ASP A 212 -19.69 5.58 5.46
N LYS A 213 -18.96 6.26 4.57
CA LYS A 213 -19.48 7.42 3.84
C LYS A 213 -20.58 7.04 2.86
N ALA A 214 -20.40 5.96 2.08
CA ALA A 214 -21.41 5.46 1.16
C ALA A 214 -22.72 5.03 1.86
N LEU A 215 -22.63 4.56 3.11
CA LEU A 215 -23.77 4.17 3.93
C LEU A 215 -24.37 5.33 4.74
N GLY A 216 -23.91 6.56 4.53
CA GLY A 216 -24.40 7.75 5.25
C GLY A 216 -24.03 7.81 6.74
N ARG A 217 -23.22 6.88 7.24
CA ARG A 217 -22.85 6.78 8.68
C ARG A 217 -21.93 7.91 9.16
N GLN A 218 -21.40 8.69 8.23
CA GLN A 218 -20.51 9.83 8.50
C GLN A 218 -21.20 11.19 8.34
N GLN A 219 -22.52 11.23 8.05
CA GLN A 219 -23.23 12.50 8.05
C GLN A 219 -23.20 13.08 9.49
N PRO A 220 -22.72 14.32 9.68
CA PRO A 220 -22.92 15.00 10.95
C PRO A 220 -24.43 14.99 11.21
N LEU A 221 -24.85 14.62 12.43
CA LEU A 221 -26.24 14.78 12.84
C LEU A 221 -26.68 16.18 12.39
N GLN A 222 -27.64 16.26 11.46
CA GLN A 222 -28.25 17.53 11.14
C GLN A 222 -28.77 18.09 12.46
N GLN A 223 -28.12 19.12 12.99
CA GLN A 223 -28.69 19.87 14.11
C GLN A 223 -30.08 20.30 13.64
N PRO A 224 -31.15 20.03 14.42
CA PRO A 224 -32.48 20.50 14.08
C PRO A 224 -32.39 21.98 13.74
N ALA A 225 -32.97 22.38 12.61
CA ALA A 225 -33.01 23.78 12.22
C ALA A 225 -33.45 24.61 13.44
N PRO A 226 -32.77 25.71 13.78
CA PRO A 226 -33.20 26.55 14.89
C PRO A 226 -34.68 26.92 14.67
N PRO A 227 -35.52 26.91 15.72
CA PRO A 227 -36.92 27.29 15.58
C PRO A 227 -37.00 28.63 14.86
N TYR A 228 -37.83 28.69 13.82
CA TYR A 228 -38.08 29.95 13.11
C TYR A 228 -38.32 31.06 14.14
N PRO A 229 -37.73 32.26 13.95
CA PRO A 229 -38.13 33.42 14.74
C PRO A 229 -39.65 33.58 14.61
N PRO A 230 -40.39 33.85 15.69
CA PRO A 230 -41.82 34.12 15.60
C PRO A 230 -42.03 35.21 14.56
N ALA A 231 -42.97 34.98 13.62
CA ALA A 231 -43.29 35.92 12.56
C ALA A 231 -43.44 37.31 13.17
N SER A 232 -42.53 38.22 12.81
CA SER A 232 -42.66 39.62 13.17
C SER A 232 -44.02 40.08 12.65
N GLY A 233 -44.89 40.46 13.58
CA GLY A 233 -46.26 40.87 13.30
C GLY A 233 -46.36 42.00 12.27
N PRO A 234 -47.56 42.27 11.75
CA PRO A 234 -47.75 43.18 10.63
C PRO A 234 -47.18 44.57 10.94
N VAL A 235 -46.36 45.07 10.03
CA VAL A 235 -45.89 46.46 9.99
C VAL A 235 -47.12 47.35 9.82
N PRO A 236 -47.47 48.23 10.78
CA PRO A 236 -48.53 49.20 10.60
C PRO A 236 -48.05 50.26 9.60
N GLY A 237 -48.79 50.42 8.51
CA GLY A 237 -48.56 51.52 7.58
C GLY A 237 -49.06 52.85 8.16
N ALA A 238 -48.21 53.86 8.12
CA ALA A 238 -48.50 55.27 7.86
C ALA A 238 -47.16 56.04 7.80
#